data_AF-A0AAW6BIK4-F1
#
_entry.id   AF-A0AAW6BIK4-F1
#
_cell.length_a   1.000
_cell.length_b   1.000
_cell.length_c   1.000
_cell.angle_alpha   90.00
_cell.angle_beta   90.00
_cell.angle_gamma   90.00
#
_symmetry.space_group_name_H-M   'P 1'
#
loop_
_entity.id
_entity.type
_entity.pdbx_description
1 polymer ?
#
loop_
_entity_poly.entity_id
_entity_poly.type
_entity_poly.pdbx_seq_one_letter_code
_entity_poly.pdbx_strand_id
1 'polypeptide(L)'
;MVVVLETDRLIMRSWREEDRLPFYHLNSNAEVMEYFPATFAFTQLKLEEIVAFTTISNLRSQKVMKRLDMVKDENTFLHPSLPNGHPLHEHVLYRIRQ
;
A
#
# COMPACT_ATOMS: atom_id res chain seq x y z
N MET A 1 -21.57 13.53 -13.42
CA MET A 1 -21.41 12.32 -12.58
C MET A 1 -21.81 11.12 -13.41
N VAL A 2 -20.87 10.23 -13.74
CA VAL A 2 -21.18 8.99 -14.46
C VAL A 2 -21.28 7.87 -13.43
N VAL A 3 -22.49 7.38 -13.20
CA VAL A 3 -22.76 6.20 -12.38
C VAL A 3 -22.65 4.98 -13.29
N VAL A 4 -21.88 3.98 -12.87
CA VAL A 4 -21.62 2.75 -13.63
C VAL A 4 -22.67 1.68 -13.29
N LEU A 5 -23.08 1.60 -12.02
CA LEU A 5 -24.13 0.70 -11.54
C LEU A 5 -24.75 1.24 -10.24
N GLU A 6 -26.07 1.13 -10.10
CA GLU A 6 -26.80 1.58 -8.92
C GLU A 6 -27.86 0.54 -8.52
N THR A 7 -27.93 0.25 -7.22
CA THR A 7 -28.98 -0.55 -6.56
C THR A 7 -29.46 0.19 -5.31
N ASP A 8 -30.50 -0.31 -4.66
CA ASP A 8 -31.04 0.26 -3.41
C ASP A 8 -29.99 0.43 -2.29
N ARG A 9 -28.87 -0.31 -2.35
CA ARG A 9 -27.83 -0.31 -1.31
C ARG A 9 -26.43 0.03 -1.81
N LEU A 10 -26.22 0.17 -3.11
CA LEU A 10 -24.88 0.31 -3.68
C LEU A 10 -24.88 1.28 -4.86
N ILE A 11 -23.97 2.25 -4.84
CA ILE A 11 -23.66 3.10 -5.98
C ILE A 11 -22.21 2.84 -6.38
N MET A 12 -22.00 2.29 -7.56
CA MET A 12 -20.71 2.14 -8.19
C MET A 12 -20.51 3.27 -9.20
N ARG A 13 -19.50 4.12 -8.94
CA ARG A 13 -19.18 5.28 -9.76
C ARG A 13 -17.67 5.52 -9.78
N SER A 14 -17.21 6.35 -10.71
CA SER A 14 -15.82 6.81 -10.73
C SER A 14 -15.48 7.63 -9.47
N TRP A 15 -14.18 7.58 -9.13
CA TRP A 15 -13.58 8.37 -8.04
C TRP A 15 -13.74 9.88 -8.24
N ARG A 16 -13.91 10.58 -7.14
CA ARG A 16 -13.93 12.05 -7.02
C ARG A 16 -12.95 12.51 -5.97
N GLU A 17 -12.64 13.80 -5.99
CA GLU A 17 -11.78 14.42 -4.98
C GLU A 17 -12.35 14.29 -3.56
N GLU A 18 -13.67 14.43 -3.40
CA GLU A 18 -14.36 14.30 -2.11
C GLU A 18 -14.22 12.91 -1.47
N ASP A 19 -13.95 11.87 -2.27
CA ASP A 19 -13.82 10.49 -1.78
C ASP A 19 -12.47 10.25 -1.07
N ARG A 20 -11.46 11.08 -1.32
CA ARG A 20 -10.10 10.86 -0.80
C ARG A 20 -10.06 10.80 0.72
N LEU A 21 -10.73 11.72 1.40
CA LEU A 21 -10.69 11.82 2.85
C LEU A 21 -11.43 10.65 3.52
N PRO A 22 -12.68 10.31 3.13
CA PRO A 22 -13.35 9.11 3.62
C PRO A 22 -12.55 7.82 3.36
N PHE A 23 -11.96 7.69 2.17
CA PHE A 23 -11.14 6.52 1.85
C PHE A 23 -9.87 6.43 2.70
N TYR A 24 -9.20 7.56 2.94
CA TYR A 24 -8.05 7.62 3.84
C TYR A 24 -8.43 7.16 5.25
N HIS A 25 -9.57 7.63 5.77
CA HIS A 25 -10.05 7.20 7.10
C HIS A 25 -10.38 5.71 7.14
N LEU A 26 -11.06 5.19 6.12
CA LEU A 26 -11.38 3.76 6.03
C LEU A 26 -10.11 2.90 6.02
N ASN A 27 -9.13 3.25 5.17
CA ASN A 27 -7.86 2.52 5.05
C ASN A 27 -6.88 2.78 6.22
N SER A 28 -7.19 3.73 7.10
CA SER A 28 -6.40 4.01 8.31
C SER A 28 -7.12 3.57 9.58
N ASN A 29 -8.34 3.05 9.48
CA ASN A 29 -9.14 2.59 10.61
C ASN A 29 -8.55 1.28 11.15
N ALA A 30 -8.32 1.22 12.47
CA ALA A 30 -7.69 0.08 13.11
C ALA A 30 -8.51 -1.23 12.99
N GLU A 31 -9.84 -1.15 13.07
CA GLU A 31 -10.74 -2.31 12.90
C GLU A 31 -10.71 -2.83 11.46
N VAL A 32 -10.63 -1.93 10.46
CA VAL A 32 -10.50 -2.33 9.05
C VAL A 32 -9.13 -2.98 8.81
N MET A 33 -8.09 -2.43 9.43
CA MET A 33 -6.72 -2.91 9.27
C MET A 33 -6.41 -4.17 10.10
N GLU A 34 -7.28 -4.58 11.02
CA GLU A 34 -7.14 -5.81 11.82
C GLU A 34 -6.96 -7.04 10.93
N TYR A 35 -7.64 -7.09 9.78
CA TYR A 35 -7.60 -8.20 8.84
C TYR A 35 -6.64 -7.99 7.67
N PHE A 36 -5.79 -6.96 7.72
CA PHE A 36 -4.82 -6.66 6.67
C PHE A 36 -3.80 -7.84 6.53
N PRO A 37 -3.26 -8.11 5.33
CA PRO A 37 -2.94 -9.42 4.75
C PRO A 37 -1.80 -10.22 5.39
N ALA A 38 -1.27 -9.80 6.55
CA ALA A 38 -0.40 -10.64 7.35
C ALA A 38 -1.09 -11.97 7.74
N THR A 39 -2.41 -12.10 7.58
CA THR A 39 -3.09 -13.40 7.68
C THR A 39 -3.15 -14.14 6.35
N PHE A 40 -3.68 -13.57 5.26
CA PHE A 40 -3.94 -14.32 4.03
C PHE A 40 -2.68 -14.86 3.33
N ALA A 41 -1.65 -14.02 3.18
CA ALA A 41 -0.43 -14.38 2.45
C ALA A 41 0.33 -15.54 3.13
N PHE A 42 0.41 -15.54 4.46
CA PHE A 42 1.10 -16.57 5.22
C PHE A 42 0.20 -17.78 5.51
N THR A 43 -1.09 -17.58 5.83
CA THR A 43 -2.00 -18.69 6.20
C THR A 43 -2.58 -19.44 5.00
N GLN A 44 -2.99 -18.74 3.94
CA GLN A 44 -3.66 -19.35 2.79
C GLN A 44 -2.68 -19.63 1.66
N LEU A 45 -1.87 -18.63 1.29
CA LEU A 45 -0.92 -18.76 0.18
C LEU A 45 0.40 -19.43 0.60
N LYS A 46 0.66 -19.55 1.92
CA LYS A 46 1.87 -20.16 2.48
C LYS A 46 3.16 -19.53 1.94
N LEU A 47 3.15 -18.21 1.73
CA LEU A 47 4.36 -17.49 1.34
C LEU A 47 5.29 -17.36 2.55
N GLU A 48 6.60 -17.41 2.32
CA GLU A 48 7.60 -17.25 3.39
C GLU A 48 7.92 -15.78 3.67
N GLU A 49 7.69 -14.90 2.69
CA GLU A 49 7.92 -13.47 2.83
C GLU A 49 6.99 -12.63 1.96
N ILE A 50 6.73 -11.41 2.44
CA ILE A 50 6.10 -10.34 1.67
C ILE A 50 7.08 -9.19 1.60
N VAL A 51 7.26 -8.65 0.39
CA VAL A 51 8.10 -7.48 0.15
C VAL A 51 7.27 -6.32 -0.39
N ALA A 52 7.63 -5.10 -0.01
CA ALA A 52 7.06 -3.87 -0.55
C ALA A 52 8.16 -2.82 -0.70
N PHE A 53 8.07 -1.98 -1.72
CA PHE A 53 9.04 -0.92 -1.95
C PHE A 53 8.37 0.39 -2.32
N THR A 54 9.08 1.49 -2.06
CA THR A 54 8.66 2.84 -2.45
C THR A 54 9.89 3.73 -2.56
N THR A 55 9.76 4.89 -3.20
CA THR A 55 10.85 5.86 -3.28
C THR A 55 11.32 6.31 -1.90
N ILE A 56 12.59 6.70 -1.80
CA ILE A 56 13.18 7.26 -0.57
C ILE A 56 12.40 8.48 -0.05
N SER A 57 11.78 9.25 -0.96
CA SER A 57 11.03 10.47 -0.65
C SER A 57 9.59 10.23 -0.17
N ASN A 58 9.03 9.04 -0.39
CA ASN A 58 7.65 8.73 0.00
C ASN A 58 7.55 8.29 1.47
N LEU A 59 7.76 9.25 2.38
CA LEU A 59 7.74 9.00 3.82
C LEU A 59 6.35 8.54 4.33
N ARG A 60 5.27 8.87 3.62
CA ARG A 60 3.91 8.45 3.98
C ARG A 60 3.75 6.94 3.84
N SER A 61 4.21 6.37 2.72
CA SER A 61 4.18 4.93 2.49
C SER A 61 5.12 4.18 3.44
N GLN A 62 6.34 4.68 3.65
CA GLN A 62 7.29 4.09 4.61
C GLN A 62 6.72 4.04 6.04
N LYS A 63 5.95 5.04 6.47
CA LYS A 63 5.27 5.04 7.78
C LYS A 63 4.20 3.94 7.89
N VAL A 64 3.49 3.63 6.81
CA VAL A 64 2.53 2.52 6.78
C VAL A 64 3.28 1.19 6.92
N MET A 65 4.33 0.98 6.13
CA MET A 65 5.13 -0.26 6.19
C MET A 65 5.71 -0.48 7.59
N LYS A 66 6.23 0.57 8.24
CA LYS A 66 6.69 0.52 9.64
C LYS A 66 5.57 0.19 10.63
N ARG A 67 4.35 0.68 10.42
CA ARG A 67 3.19 0.39 11.29
C ARG A 67 2.71 -1.05 11.14
N LEU A 68 2.91 -1.64 9.96
CA LEU A 68 2.63 -3.05 9.68
C LEU A 68 3.77 -3.98 10.13
N ASP A 69 4.69 -3.49 10.96
CA ASP A 69 5.87 -4.21 11.45
C ASP A 69 6.77 -4.80 10.34
N MET A 70 6.74 -4.19 9.15
CA MET A 70 7.71 -4.52 8.10
C MET A 70 9.08 -3.93 8.46
N VAL A 71 10.12 -4.74 8.25
CA VAL A 71 11.51 -4.37 8.46
C VAL A 71 12.07 -3.75 7.17
N LYS A 72 12.70 -2.59 7.30
CA LYS A 72 13.38 -1.93 6.18
C LYS A 72 14.72 -2.62 5.91
N ASP A 73 15.01 -2.93 4.65
CA ASP A 73 16.34 -3.37 4.24
C ASP A 73 17.38 -2.25 4.44
N GLU A 74 18.62 -2.63 4.74
CA GLU A 74 19.71 -1.69 4.97
C GLU A 74 20.05 -0.86 3.72
N ASN A 75 19.99 -1.50 2.55
CA ASN A 75 20.36 -0.91 1.28
C ASN A 75 19.15 -0.36 0.51
N THR A 76 19.40 0.72 -0.22
CA THR A 76 18.49 1.19 -1.27
C THR A 76 18.79 0.49 -2.59
N PHE A 77 17.87 0.60 -3.55
CA PHE A 77 18.10 0.13 -4.92
C PHE A 77 17.58 1.14 -5.95
N LEU A 78 18.11 1.04 -7.16
CA LEU A 78 17.71 1.87 -8.30
C LEU A 78 16.62 1.16 -9.11
N HIS A 79 15.53 1.85 -9.41
CA HIS A 79 14.42 1.28 -10.16
C HIS A 79 14.77 1.06 -11.63
N PRO A 80 14.73 -0.18 -12.15
CA PRO A 80 15.31 -0.52 -13.46
C PRO A 80 14.65 0.19 -14.64
N SER A 81 13.37 0.57 -14.49
CA SER A 81 12.61 1.24 -15.55
C SER A 81 12.73 2.78 -15.54
N LEU A 82 13.48 3.38 -14.62
CA LEU A 82 13.65 4.82 -14.55
C LEU A 82 15.05 5.23 -14.99
N PRO A 83 15.20 6.34 -15.74
CA PRO A 83 16.51 6.78 -16.18
C PRO A 83 17.35 7.29 -15.00
N ASN A 84 18.66 7.21 -15.16
CA ASN A 84 19.61 7.81 -14.22
C ASN A 84 19.30 9.29 -13.98
N GLY A 85 19.31 9.70 -12.71
CA GLY A 85 18.98 11.07 -12.30
C GLY A 85 17.48 11.35 -12.13
N HIS A 86 16.59 10.39 -12.41
CA HIS A 86 15.16 10.59 -12.16
C HIS A 86 14.88 10.76 -10.65
N PRO A 87 14.05 11.73 -10.22
CA PRO A 87 13.78 11.98 -8.79
C PRO A 87 13.20 10.79 -8.02
N LEU A 88 12.54 9.88 -8.74
CA LEU A 88 11.94 8.66 -8.20
C LEU A 88 12.81 7.42 -8.42
N HIS A 89 14.07 7.56 -8.82
CA HIS A 89 14.90 6.42 -9.20
C HIS A 89 15.28 5.55 -7.99
N GLU A 90 15.60 6.17 -6.86
CA GLU A 90 16.08 5.48 -5.66
C GLU A 90 14.93 5.04 -4.73
N HIS A 91 14.95 3.77 -4.37
CA HIS A 91 13.90 3.11 -3.59
C HIS A 91 14.43 2.44 -2.33
N VAL A 92 13.55 2.33 -1.34
CA VAL A 92 13.73 1.49 -0.14
C VAL A 92 12.89 0.24 -0.28
N LEU A 93 13.39 -0.88 0.23
CA LEU A 93 12.68 -2.15 0.30
C LEU A 93 12.31 -2.45 1.76
N TYR A 94 11.12 -2.97 1.97
CA TYR A 94 10.58 -3.42 3.24
C TYR A 94 10.14 -4.87 3.13
N ARG A 95 10.32 -5.65 4.19
CA ARG A 95 9.97 -7.07 4.25
C ARG A 95 9.25 -7.43 5.54
N ILE A 96 8.39 -8.43 5.47
CA ILE A 96 7.83 -9.10 6.63
C ILE A 96 7.86 -10.61 6.39
N ARG A 97 8.13 -11.37 7.45
CA ARG A 97 8.21 -12.83 7.49
C ARG A 97 7.38 -13.31 8.68
N GLN A 98 6.77 -14.49 8.58
CA GLN A 98 6.07 -15.17 9.67
C GLN A 98 6.60 -16.58 9.87
#